data_AF-E2B4A9-F1
#
_entry.id   AF-E2B4A9-F1
#
_cell.length_a   1.000
_cell.length_b   1.000
_cell.length_c   1.000
_cell.angle_alpha   90.00
_cell.angle_beta   90.00
_cell.angle_gamma   90.00
#
_symmetry.space_group_name_H-M   'P 1'
#
loop_
_entity.id
_entity.type
_entity.pdbx_description
1 polymer ?
#
loop_
_entity_poly.entity_id
_entity_poly.type
_entity_poly.pdbx_seq_one_letter_code
_entity_poly.pdbx_strand_id
1 'polypeptide(L)'
;MLHKELVNKIYIICSYLGLIGNYIWDIAILELVKPFVLSTLLVPICIDPFTYGDQVVLEPGSYGKVAGFGRTAAGEPSEILQALSVPYVPYSECKSASQDNEKQKYITIDKFCAGYTNGSSVCDGDSGGGLAFETGGLWYLRGIVSVSLGTIEHGGSSHCDNNLYSLYTRISSHITWILDVVDRIGHKRPYPSCPDKP
;
A
#
# COMPACT_ATOMS: atom_id res chain seq x y z
N MET A 1 -26.41 0.41 -1.97
CA MET A 1 -26.46 -0.83 -1.16
C MET A 1 -25.07 -1.08 -0.65
N LEU A 2 -24.89 -1.25 0.67
CA LEU A 2 -23.57 -1.46 1.27
C LEU A 2 -23.24 -2.96 1.22
N HIS A 3 -22.23 -3.36 0.45
CA HIS A 3 -21.76 -4.75 0.45
C HIS A 3 -20.77 -4.93 1.61
N LYS A 4 -21.06 -5.88 2.49
CA LYS A 4 -20.25 -6.24 3.65
C LYS A 4 -20.08 -7.74 3.69
N GLU A 5 -18.92 -8.20 4.15
CA GLU A 5 -18.63 -9.61 4.37
C GLU A 5 -17.67 -9.78 5.55
N LEU A 6 -17.72 -10.94 6.20
CA LEU A 6 -16.82 -11.30 7.28
C LEU A 6 -15.48 -11.79 6.73
N VAL A 7 -14.41 -11.45 7.44
CA VAL A 7 -13.07 -12.00 7.18
C VAL A 7 -13.00 -13.37 7.86
N ASN A 8 -12.75 -14.41 7.07
CA ASN A 8 -12.51 -15.77 7.54
C ASN A 8 -11.12 -15.91 8.16
N LYS A 9 -10.10 -15.42 7.44
CA LYS A 9 -8.70 -15.55 7.85
C LYS A 9 -7.85 -14.42 7.29
N ILE A 10 -6.84 -14.03 8.07
CA ILE A 10 -5.82 -13.05 7.69
C ILE A 10 -4.49 -13.76 7.54
N TYR A 11 -3.84 -13.55 6.40
CA TYR A 11 -2.54 -14.11 6.05
C TYR A 11 -1.52 -12.98 6.06
N ILE A 12 -0.45 -13.14 6.82
CA ILE A 12 0.64 -12.17 6.97
C ILE A 12 1.98 -12.85 6.72
N ILE A 13 2.98 -12.06 6.33
CA ILE A 13 4.37 -12.52 6.30
C ILE A 13 4.91 -12.52 7.73
N CYS A 14 5.39 -13.67 8.21
CA CYS A 14 5.79 -13.83 9.61
C CYS A 14 6.97 -12.95 10.05
N SER A 15 7.78 -12.50 9.09
CA SER A 15 8.87 -11.55 9.32
C SER A 15 8.40 -10.09 9.45
N TYR A 16 7.09 -9.80 9.35
CA TYR A 16 6.55 -8.47 9.60
C TYR A 16 6.60 -8.13 11.11
N LEU A 17 7.42 -7.12 11.45
CA LEU A 17 7.63 -6.66 12.83
C LEU A 17 7.08 -5.24 13.09
N GLY A 18 6.30 -4.69 12.16
CA GLY A 18 5.77 -3.32 12.26
C GLY A 18 6.89 -2.30 12.43
N LEU A 19 6.75 -1.39 13.40
CA LEU A 19 7.71 -0.32 13.68
C LEU A 19 9.14 -0.83 13.95
N ILE A 20 9.29 -1.94 14.69
CA ILE A 20 10.60 -2.53 15.02
C ILE A 20 11.34 -2.98 13.74
N GLY A 21 10.58 -3.47 12.75
CA GLY A 21 11.11 -3.87 11.44
C GLY A 21 11.10 -2.76 10.40
N ASN A 22 10.87 -1.50 10.79
CA ASN A 22 10.71 -0.37 9.88
C ASN A 22 9.64 -0.60 8.78
N TYR A 23 8.58 -1.35 9.09
CA TYR A 23 7.48 -1.68 8.17
C TYR A 23 7.89 -2.45 6.90
N ILE A 24 9.02 -3.16 6.89
CA ILE A 24 9.30 -4.15 5.85
C ILE A 24 8.28 -5.29 5.91
N TRP A 25 7.83 -5.81 4.76
CA TRP A 25 6.79 -6.86 4.65
C TRP A 25 5.38 -6.42 5.07
N ASP A 26 5.08 -5.12 4.97
CA ASP A 26 3.79 -4.53 5.32
C ASP A 26 2.71 -4.80 4.25
N ILE A 27 2.22 -6.05 4.25
CA ILE A 27 1.18 -6.58 3.38
C ILE A 27 0.40 -7.69 4.09
N ALA A 28 -0.90 -7.80 3.80
CA ALA A 28 -1.75 -8.89 4.26
C ALA A 28 -2.74 -9.32 3.17
N ILE A 29 -3.14 -10.59 3.20
CA ILE A 29 -4.26 -11.11 2.39
C ILE A 29 -5.40 -11.46 3.34
N LEU A 30 -6.60 -10.99 3.02
CA LEU A 30 -7.82 -11.26 3.77
C LEU A 30 -8.68 -12.22 2.97
N GLU A 31 -8.88 -13.43 3.49
CA GLU A 31 -9.83 -14.38 2.94
C GLU A 31 -11.22 -14.07 3.51
N LEU A 32 -12.21 -13.89 2.63
CA LEU A 32 -13.59 -13.65 3.01
C LEU A 32 -14.33 -14.97 3.27
N VAL A 33 -15.31 -14.96 4.17
CA VAL A 33 -16.18 -16.13 4.42
C VAL A 33 -16.99 -16.49 3.17
N LYS A 34 -17.39 -15.49 2.37
CA LYS A 34 -18.04 -15.67 1.09
C LYS A 34 -17.45 -14.73 0.04
N PRO A 35 -17.36 -15.14 -1.24
CA PRO A 35 -16.93 -14.24 -2.29
C PRO A 35 -18.00 -13.16 -2.55
N PHE A 36 -17.56 -11.95 -2.85
CA PHE A 36 -18.47 -10.92 -3.35
C PHE A 36 -18.98 -11.26 -4.76
N VAL A 37 -20.22 -10.84 -5.04
CA VAL A 37 -20.78 -10.89 -6.39
C VAL A 37 -20.29 -9.66 -7.15
N LEU A 38 -19.54 -9.89 -8.24
CA LEU A 38 -19.03 -8.81 -9.08
C LEU A 38 -20.19 -8.05 -9.75
N SER A 39 -19.99 -6.74 -9.91
CA SER A 39 -20.96 -5.85 -10.54
C SER A 39 -20.24 -4.68 -11.23
N THR A 40 -21.01 -3.77 -11.84
CA THR A 40 -20.44 -2.54 -12.39
C THR A 40 -19.84 -1.59 -11.35
N LEU A 41 -20.20 -1.76 -10.06
CA LEU A 41 -19.68 -0.97 -8.94
C LEU A 41 -18.62 -1.72 -8.12
N LEU A 42 -18.48 -3.04 -8.31
CA LEU A 42 -17.57 -3.88 -7.57
C LEU A 42 -16.81 -4.78 -8.55
N VAL A 43 -15.62 -4.33 -8.90
CA VAL A 43 -14.68 -5.02 -9.79
C VAL A 43 -13.33 -5.17 -9.10
N PRO A 44 -12.63 -6.31 -9.29
CA PRO A 44 -11.29 -6.48 -8.74
C PRO A 44 -10.27 -5.63 -9.48
N ILE A 45 -9.20 -5.24 -8.79
CA ILE A 45 -8.01 -4.64 -9.40
C ILE A 45 -7.13 -5.74 -10.02
N CYS A 46 -6.40 -5.44 -11.09
CA CYS A 46 -5.48 -6.41 -11.67
C CYS A 46 -4.20 -6.54 -10.81
N ILE A 47 -3.66 -7.76 -10.73
CA ILE A 47 -2.33 -8.05 -10.20
C ILE A 47 -1.51 -8.63 -11.36
N ASP A 48 -0.26 -8.16 -11.49
CA ASP A 48 0.68 -8.63 -12.51
C ASP A 48 1.57 -9.76 -11.94
N PRO A 49 1.38 -11.02 -12.34
CA PRO A 49 2.11 -12.15 -11.77
C PRO A 49 3.56 -12.24 -12.27
N PHE A 50 3.92 -11.51 -13.33
CA PHE A 50 5.22 -11.66 -13.98
C PHE A 50 6.17 -10.50 -13.67
N THR A 51 5.72 -9.47 -12.93
CA THR A 51 6.49 -8.29 -12.52
C THR A 51 7.06 -7.42 -13.66
N TYR A 52 6.88 -7.83 -14.93
CA TYR A 52 7.35 -7.09 -16.11
C TYR A 52 6.78 -5.67 -16.17
N GLY A 53 5.56 -5.46 -15.66
CA GLY A 53 4.95 -4.14 -15.68
C GLY A 53 5.60 -3.13 -14.73
N ASP A 54 6.30 -3.55 -13.67
CA ASP A 54 6.93 -2.59 -12.75
C ASP A 54 8.07 -1.82 -13.44
N GLN A 55 8.89 -2.51 -14.25
CA GLN A 55 10.03 -1.89 -14.93
C GLN A 55 9.59 -0.87 -15.99
N VAL A 56 8.41 -1.07 -16.59
CA VAL A 56 7.89 -0.21 -17.66
C VAL A 56 7.03 0.93 -17.12
N VAL A 57 6.34 0.71 -15.98
CA VAL A 57 5.28 1.60 -15.50
C VAL A 57 5.70 2.42 -14.28
N LEU A 58 6.68 1.96 -13.50
CA LEU A 58 7.24 2.71 -12.37
C LEU A 58 8.48 3.48 -12.80
N GLU A 59 8.29 4.35 -13.79
CA GLU A 59 9.31 5.24 -14.33
C GLU A 59 9.02 6.71 -13.97
N PRO A 60 10.05 7.58 -13.86
CA PRO A 60 9.84 9.00 -13.67
C PRO A 60 8.84 9.58 -14.68
N GLY A 61 7.87 10.35 -14.20
CA GLY A 61 6.79 10.92 -15.03
C GLY A 61 5.56 10.01 -15.18
N SER A 62 5.58 8.80 -14.65
CA SER A 62 4.40 7.94 -14.54
C SER A 62 3.55 8.33 -13.33
N TYR A 63 2.22 8.26 -13.48
CA TYR A 63 1.27 8.65 -12.45
C TYR A 63 0.39 7.47 -12.05
N GLY A 64 0.29 7.24 -10.75
CA GLY A 64 -0.65 6.30 -10.16
C GLY A 64 -1.87 7.03 -9.59
N LYS A 65 -2.91 6.27 -9.27
CA LYS A 65 -4.08 6.74 -8.52
C LYS A 65 -4.19 5.96 -7.22
N VAL A 66 -4.36 6.69 -6.13
CA VAL A 66 -4.67 6.17 -4.80
C VAL A 66 -6.00 6.75 -4.35
N ALA A 67 -6.79 5.96 -3.64
CA ALA A 67 -8.07 6.40 -3.11
C ALA A 67 -8.25 5.90 -1.67
N GLY A 68 -8.92 6.70 -0.86
CA GLY A 68 -9.12 6.41 0.55
C GLY A 68 -10.07 7.37 1.24
N PHE A 69 -10.38 7.06 2.50
CA PHE A 69 -11.23 7.85 3.38
C PHE A 69 -10.43 8.46 4.53
N GLY A 70 -9.09 8.44 4.43
CA GLY A 70 -8.19 9.00 5.42
C GLY A 70 -8.37 10.51 5.60
N ARG A 71 -7.57 11.05 6.53
CA ARG A 71 -7.63 12.48 6.86
C ARG A 71 -7.37 13.35 5.64
N THR A 72 -8.21 14.36 5.47
CA THR A 72 -8.07 15.37 4.42
C THR A 72 -7.19 16.52 4.89
N ALA A 73 -6.95 17.51 4.02
CA ALA A 73 -6.27 18.76 4.39
C ALA A 73 -6.97 19.54 5.53
N ALA A 74 -8.26 19.26 5.80
CA ALA A 74 -8.99 19.81 6.92
C ALA A 74 -8.68 19.13 8.27
N GLY A 75 -7.84 18.08 8.26
CA GLY A 75 -7.46 17.31 9.44
C GLY A 75 -8.42 16.17 9.77
N GLU A 76 -9.64 16.14 9.24
CA GLU A 76 -10.64 15.10 9.55
C GLU A 76 -10.73 14.02 8.45
N PRO A 77 -11.05 12.75 8.82
CA PRO A 77 -11.40 11.71 7.86
C PRO A 77 -12.57 12.13 6.98
N SER A 78 -12.56 11.67 5.73
CA SER A 78 -13.62 11.99 4.77
C SER A 78 -14.73 10.94 4.81
N GLU A 79 -16.00 11.37 4.79
CA GLU A 79 -17.15 10.46 4.58
C GLU A 79 -17.30 10.05 3.10
N ILE A 80 -16.69 10.82 2.19
CA ILE A 80 -16.72 10.61 0.75
C ILE A 80 -15.34 10.08 0.31
N LEU A 81 -15.30 9.09 -0.58
CA LEU A 81 -14.04 8.55 -1.07
C LEU A 81 -13.26 9.65 -1.78
N GLN A 82 -12.06 9.92 -1.31
CA GLN A 82 -11.13 10.84 -1.95
C GLN A 82 -10.20 10.04 -2.85
N ALA A 83 -9.74 10.67 -3.93
CA ALA A 83 -8.76 10.08 -4.83
C ALA A 83 -7.71 11.11 -5.23
N LEU A 84 -6.47 10.67 -5.31
CA LEU A 84 -5.31 11.48 -5.66
C LEU A 84 -4.53 10.80 -6.77
N SER A 85 -4.11 11.58 -7.77
CA SER A 85 -3.13 11.13 -8.75
C SER A 85 -1.74 11.58 -8.33
N VAL A 86 -0.83 10.62 -8.15
CA VAL A 86 0.52 10.85 -7.59
C VAL A 86 1.59 10.35 -8.56
N PRO A 87 2.70 11.08 -8.74
CA PRO A 87 3.81 10.62 -9.56
C PRO A 87 4.58 9.54 -8.82
N TYR A 88 5.12 8.57 -9.58
CA TYR A 88 6.20 7.72 -9.08
C TYR A 88 7.46 8.56 -8.84
N VAL A 89 8.16 8.28 -7.75
CA VAL A 89 9.38 8.98 -7.35
C VAL A 89 10.55 7.99 -7.29
N PRO A 90 11.65 8.26 -8.01
CA PRO A 90 12.85 7.42 -7.97
C PRO A 90 13.43 7.30 -6.56
N TYR A 91 14.00 6.12 -6.25
CA TYR A 91 14.60 5.85 -4.94
C TYR A 91 15.63 6.89 -4.51
N SER A 92 16.52 7.31 -5.42
CA SER A 92 17.56 8.32 -5.14
C SER A 92 16.95 9.65 -4.73
N GLU A 93 15.96 10.13 -5.48
CA GLU A 93 15.25 11.38 -5.19
C GLU A 93 14.50 11.28 -3.85
N CYS A 94 13.79 10.18 -3.64
CA CYS A 94 13.05 9.95 -2.40
C CYS A 94 13.97 9.94 -1.17
N LYS A 95 15.12 9.27 -1.28
CA LYS A 95 16.13 9.23 -0.22
C LYS A 95 16.75 10.60 0.03
N SER A 96 17.06 11.36 -1.03
CA SER A 96 17.62 12.72 -0.92
C SER A 96 16.63 13.74 -0.34
N ALA A 97 15.33 13.60 -0.64
CA ALA A 97 14.29 14.44 -0.05
C ALA A 97 14.15 14.20 1.46
N SER A 98 14.40 12.97 1.93
CA SER A 98 14.49 12.64 3.35
C SER A 98 15.83 13.11 3.93
N GLN A 99 15.93 14.39 4.31
CA GLN A 99 17.11 14.98 4.96
C GLN A 99 17.40 14.40 6.37
N ASP A 100 16.50 13.57 6.89
CA ASP A 100 16.58 12.92 8.19
C ASP A 100 16.91 11.42 8.03
N ASN A 101 18.04 10.99 8.59
CA ASN A 101 18.47 9.59 8.60
C ASN A 101 17.46 8.68 9.33
N GLU A 102 16.73 9.19 10.32
CA GLU A 102 15.72 8.43 11.04
C GLU A 102 14.51 8.09 10.17
N LYS A 103 14.23 8.88 9.13
CA LYS A 103 13.15 8.63 8.17
C LYS A 103 13.58 7.71 7.03
N GLN A 104 14.87 7.75 6.66
CA GLN A 104 15.41 6.90 5.59
C GLN A 104 15.33 5.40 5.92
N LYS A 105 15.29 5.02 7.20
CA LYS A 105 15.17 3.60 7.62
C LYS A 105 13.89 2.92 7.15
N TYR A 106 12.83 3.69 6.86
CA TYR A 106 11.56 3.18 6.34
C TYR A 106 11.59 2.91 4.83
N ILE A 107 12.59 3.44 4.10
CA ILE A 107 12.76 3.19 2.66
C ILE A 107 13.43 1.82 2.46
N THR A 108 12.70 0.76 2.81
CA THR A 108 13.16 -0.63 2.76
C THR A 108 13.13 -1.20 1.34
N ILE A 109 13.72 -2.39 1.17
CA ILE A 109 13.87 -3.05 -0.14
C ILE A 109 12.54 -3.37 -0.85
N ASP A 110 11.44 -3.43 -0.10
CA ASP A 110 10.10 -3.74 -0.60
C ASP A 110 9.21 -2.49 -0.71
N LYS A 111 9.80 -1.29 -0.68
CA LYS A 111 9.10 -0.01 -0.75
C LYS A 111 9.45 0.75 -2.01
N PHE A 112 8.51 1.58 -2.44
CA PHE A 112 8.78 2.65 -3.41
C PHE A 112 8.04 3.91 -3.02
N CYS A 113 8.51 5.04 -3.56
CA CYS A 113 7.96 6.34 -3.23
C CYS A 113 7.02 6.82 -4.33
N ALA A 114 5.93 7.47 -3.92
CA ALA A 114 5.08 8.22 -4.81
C ALA A 114 4.45 9.40 -4.05
N GLY A 115 4.07 10.45 -4.77
CA GLY A 115 3.45 11.63 -4.18
C GLY A 115 4.18 12.91 -4.50
N TYR A 116 3.77 13.98 -3.84
CA TYR A 116 4.33 15.30 -4.02
C TYR A 116 4.95 15.79 -2.71
N THR A 117 5.87 16.75 -2.81
CA THR A 117 6.41 17.50 -1.66
C THR A 117 5.71 18.85 -1.47
N ASN A 118 4.51 19.01 -2.04
CA ASN A 118 3.82 20.31 -2.18
C ASN A 118 2.54 20.44 -1.35
N GLY A 119 2.32 19.57 -0.37
CA GLY A 119 1.10 19.60 0.43
C GLY A 119 0.08 18.51 0.10
N SER A 120 0.33 17.67 -0.91
CA SER A 120 -0.56 16.57 -1.32
C SER A 120 0.04 15.19 -1.01
N SER A 121 -0.53 14.48 -0.03
CA SER A 121 -0.04 13.16 0.41
C SER A 121 -1.21 12.23 0.79
N VAL A 122 -0.91 10.94 0.99
CA VAL A 122 -1.79 10.02 1.72
C VAL A 122 -1.55 10.18 3.22
N CYS A 123 -2.61 10.03 4.01
CA CYS A 123 -2.56 10.32 5.45
C CYS A 123 -3.16 9.18 6.28
N ASP A 124 -3.20 9.36 7.61
CA ASP A 124 -3.79 8.41 8.53
C ASP A 124 -5.22 8.04 8.10
N GLY A 125 -5.47 6.73 7.99
CA GLY A 125 -6.73 6.17 7.51
C GLY A 125 -6.72 5.73 6.04
N ASP A 126 -5.66 6.04 5.28
CA ASP A 126 -5.46 5.50 3.93
C ASP A 126 -4.62 4.21 3.90
N SER A 127 -3.99 3.82 5.02
CA SER A 127 -3.15 2.62 5.13
C SER A 127 -3.87 1.35 4.66
N GLY A 128 -3.18 0.54 3.87
CA GLY A 128 -3.78 -0.63 3.21
C GLY A 128 -4.50 -0.30 1.89
N GLY A 129 -4.73 0.98 1.59
CA GLY A 129 -5.27 1.44 0.31
C GLY A 129 -4.34 1.12 -0.86
N GLY A 130 -4.93 0.87 -2.04
CA GLY A 130 -4.17 0.51 -3.23
C GLY A 130 -3.70 1.72 -4.03
N LEU A 131 -2.44 1.70 -4.46
CA LEU A 131 -1.90 2.59 -5.50
C LEU A 131 -1.84 1.81 -6.82
N ALA A 132 -2.68 2.23 -7.76
CA ALA A 132 -2.82 1.58 -9.06
C ALA A 132 -2.29 2.44 -10.20
N PHE A 133 -1.71 1.80 -11.22
CA PHE A 133 -1.23 2.43 -12.44
C PHE A 133 -1.93 1.80 -13.66
N GLU A 134 -2.15 2.60 -14.69
CA GLU A 134 -2.78 2.15 -15.93
C GLU A 134 -1.72 1.55 -16.88
N THR A 135 -2.05 0.41 -17.49
CA THR A 135 -1.22 -0.24 -18.51
C THR A 135 -2.14 -0.90 -19.53
N GLY A 136 -2.07 -0.46 -20.80
CA GLY A 136 -2.88 -1.03 -21.87
C GLY A 136 -4.40 -0.93 -21.63
N GLY A 137 -4.87 0.13 -20.96
CA GLY A 137 -6.28 0.34 -20.64
C GLY A 137 -6.81 -0.41 -19.40
N LEU A 138 -5.94 -1.14 -18.68
CA LEU A 138 -6.27 -1.81 -17.43
C LEU A 138 -5.49 -1.22 -16.26
N TRP A 139 -6.09 -1.23 -15.07
CA TRP A 139 -5.46 -0.73 -13.85
C TRP A 139 -4.87 -1.87 -13.04
N TYR A 140 -3.58 -1.77 -12.74
CA TYR A 140 -2.83 -2.76 -11.97
C TYR A 140 -2.43 -2.20 -10.62
N LEU A 141 -2.63 -2.99 -9.57
CA LEU A 141 -2.14 -2.69 -8.24
C LEU A 141 -0.62 -2.82 -8.22
N ARG A 142 0.07 -1.71 -7.93
CA ARG A 142 1.55 -1.67 -7.88
C ARG A 142 2.06 -1.39 -6.47
N GLY A 143 1.29 -0.65 -5.68
CA GLY A 143 1.62 -0.30 -4.30
C GLY A 143 0.46 -0.47 -3.34
N ILE A 144 0.80 -0.62 -2.06
CA ILE A 144 -0.14 -0.52 -0.92
C ILE A 144 0.34 0.62 -0.03
N VAL A 145 -0.54 1.55 0.33
CA VAL A 145 -0.21 2.64 1.27
C VAL A 145 0.30 2.04 2.58
N SER A 146 1.53 2.39 2.97
CA SER A 146 2.21 1.83 4.14
C SER A 146 2.59 2.94 5.13
N VAL A 147 3.65 3.70 4.82
CA VAL A 147 4.21 4.73 5.72
C VAL A 147 4.21 6.07 5.02
N SER A 148 3.79 7.13 5.70
CA SER A 148 4.05 8.50 5.24
C SER A 148 5.32 9.02 5.90
N LEU A 149 6.33 9.43 5.12
CA LEU A 149 7.54 10.06 5.67
C LEU A 149 7.23 11.43 6.29
N GLY A 150 6.06 11.96 5.96
CA GLY A 150 5.49 13.18 6.51
C GLY A 150 4.89 13.05 7.90
N THR A 151 4.69 11.86 8.46
CA THR A 151 4.02 11.80 9.77
C THR A 151 4.85 12.49 10.86
N ILE A 152 4.30 13.57 11.43
CA ILE A 152 4.83 14.30 12.57
C ILE A 152 3.94 13.98 13.76
N GLU A 153 4.52 13.37 14.80
CA GLU A 153 3.86 13.26 16.09
C GLU A 153 4.13 14.53 16.90
N HIS A 154 3.08 15.29 17.24
CA HIS A 154 3.16 16.43 18.16
C HIS A 154 2.03 16.32 19.19
N GLY A 155 2.38 16.32 20.48
CA GLY A 155 1.39 16.37 21.56
C GLY A 155 0.44 15.17 21.65
N GLY A 156 0.79 14.02 21.07
CA GLY A 156 -0.07 12.83 21.00
C GLY A 156 -1.01 12.78 19.79
N SER A 157 -0.95 13.79 18.90
CA SER A 157 -1.63 13.78 17.60
C SER A 157 -0.62 13.59 16.47
N SER A 158 -0.93 12.65 15.57
CA SER A 158 -0.25 12.45 14.29
C SER A 158 -0.76 13.48 13.28
N HIS A 159 0.15 14.23 12.67
CA HIS A 159 -0.11 15.16 11.59
C HIS A 159 0.67 14.73 10.36
N CYS A 160 0.02 14.67 9.20
CA CYS A 160 0.71 14.43 7.94
C CYS A 160 1.37 15.72 7.46
N ASP A 161 2.69 15.80 7.61
CA ASP A 161 3.52 16.77 6.91
C ASP A 161 3.57 16.40 5.43
N ASN A 162 2.69 17.04 4.68
CA ASN A 162 2.52 16.76 3.27
C ASN A 162 3.67 17.33 2.39
N ASN A 163 4.80 17.70 2.99
CA ASN A 163 6.01 18.12 2.29
C ASN A 163 6.98 16.96 2.00
N LEU A 164 6.64 15.73 2.41
CA LEU A 164 7.45 14.54 2.15
C LEU A 164 6.65 13.47 1.38
N TYR A 165 7.38 12.63 0.65
CA TYR A 165 6.80 11.53 -0.12
C TYR A 165 6.18 10.44 0.77
N SER A 166 5.24 9.70 0.21
CA SER A 166 4.65 8.53 0.85
C SER A 166 5.30 7.25 0.33
N LEU A 167 5.46 6.27 1.21
CA LEU A 167 6.01 4.96 0.91
C LEU A 167 4.89 3.93 0.73
N TYR A 168 5.03 3.18 -0.35
CA TYR A 168 4.09 2.13 -0.73
C TYR A 168 4.80 0.78 -0.71
N THR A 169 4.16 -0.24 -0.14
CA THR A 169 4.63 -1.63 -0.25
C THR A 169 4.51 -2.09 -1.69
N ARG A 170 5.64 -2.42 -2.32
CA ARG A 170 5.76 -2.82 -3.72
C ARG A 170 5.17 -4.21 -3.94
N ILE A 171 4.08 -4.32 -4.70
CA ILE A 171 3.40 -5.61 -4.94
C ILE A 171 4.34 -6.63 -5.60
N SER A 172 5.17 -6.22 -6.55
CA SER A 172 6.09 -7.13 -7.25
C SER A 172 7.12 -7.77 -6.32
N SER A 173 7.53 -7.09 -5.24
CA SER A 173 8.42 -7.65 -4.21
C SER A 173 7.78 -8.82 -3.43
N HIS A 174 6.45 -8.93 -3.44
CA HIS A 174 5.69 -9.93 -2.69
C HIS A 174 4.92 -10.89 -3.59
N ILE A 175 5.09 -10.83 -4.92
CA ILE A 175 4.22 -11.57 -5.85
C ILE A 175 4.26 -13.09 -5.64
N THR A 176 5.44 -13.64 -5.35
CA THR A 176 5.60 -15.08 -5.05
C THR A 176 4.81 -15.47 -3.81
N TRP A 177 4.82 -14.64 -2.76
CA TRP A 177 4.05 -14.86 -1.54
C TRP A 177 2.55 -14.73 -1.80
N ILE A 178 2.13 -13.73 -2.57
CA ILE A 178 0.72 -13.55 -2.97
C ILE A 178 0.22 -14.81 -3.70
N LEU A 179 0.96 -15.27 -4.70
CA LEU A 179 0.58 -16.44 -5.50
C LEU A 179 0.56 -17.74 -4.68
N ASP A 180 1.51 -17.94 -3.75
CA ASP A 180 1.49 -19.09 -2.84
C ASP A 180 0.26 -19.07 -1.91
N VAL A 181 -0.08 -17.92 -1.33
CA VAL A 181 -1.27 -17.79 -0.48
C VAL A 181 -2.55 -18.07 -1.28
N VAL A 182 -2.68 -17.48 -2.47
CA VAL A 182 -3.84 -17.68 -3.36
C VAL A 182 -3.96 -19.14 -3.79
N ASP A 183 -2.86 -19.81 -4.15
CA ASP A 183 -2.85 -21.25 -4.49
C ASP A 183 -3.32 -22.09 -3.30
N ARG A 184 -2.82 -21.81 -2.09
CA ARG A 184 -3.20 -22.54 -0.88
C ARG A 184 -4.67 -22.36 -0.55
N ILE A 185 -5.20 -21.14 -0.66
CA ILE A 185 -6.63 -20.87 -0.46
C ILE A 185 -7.45 -21.67 -1.48
N GLY A 186 -7.10 -21.60 -2.77
CA GLY A 186 -7.79 -22.34 -3.84
C GLY A 186 -7.80 -23.85 -3.65
N HIS A 187 -6.74 -24.40 -3.05
CA HIS A 187 -6.61 -25.84 -2.77
C HIS A 187 -6.92 -26.23 -1.31
N LYS A 188 -7.43 -25.31 -0.48
CA LYS A 188 -7.71 -25.52 0.95
C LYS A 188 -6.51 -26.09 1.73
N ARG A 189 -5.30 -25.68 1.37
CA ARG A 189 -4.06 -26.09 2.03
C ARG A 189 -3.80 -25.24 3.27
N PRO A 190 -3.20 -25.80 4.32
CA PRO A 190 -2.81 -25.02 5.48
C PRO A 190 -1.74 -23.98 5.10
N TYR A 191 -1.87 -22.81 5.72
CA TYR A 191 -0.84 -21.77 5.69
C TYR A 191 -0.06 -21.83 7.01
N PRO A 192 1.29 -21.81 6.98
CA PRO A 192 2.10 -21.90 8.17
C PRO A 192 1.71 -20.84 9.21
N SER A 193 1.61 -21.24 10.47
CA SER A 193 1.49 -20.29 11.58
C SER A 193 2.83 -19.57 11.76
N CYS A 194 2.76 -18.26 12.02
CA CYS A 194 3.95 -17.54 12.43
C CYS A 194 4.41 -18.02 13.80
N PRO A 195 5.73 -18.20 13.99
CA PRO A 195 6.26 -18.45 15.32
C PRO A 195 5.95 -17.28 16.24
N ASP A 196 5.93 -17.54 17.55
CA ASP A 196 5.81 -16.48 18.54
C ASP A 196 6.91 -15.45 18.31
N LYS A 197 6.52 -14.17 18.25
CA LYS A 197 7.47 -13.07 18.10
C LYS A 197 8.28 -12.95 19.40
N PRO A 198 9.59 -12.69 19.33
CA PRO A 198 10.41 -12.44 20.52
C PRO A 198 9.94 -11.21 21.29
#